data_AF-A0A2A5WLJ2-F1
#
_entry.id   AF-A0A2A5WLJ2-F1
#
_cell.length_a   1.000
_cell.length_b   1.000
_cell.length_c   1.000
_cell.angle_alpha   90.00
_cell.angle_beta   90.00
_cell.angle_gamma   90.00
#
_symmetry.space_group_name_H-M   'P 1'
#
loop_
_entity.id
_entity.type
_entity.pdbx_description
1 polymer ?
#
loop_
_entity_poly.entity_id
_entity_poly.type
_entity_poly.pdbx_seq_one_letter_code
_entity_poly.pdbx_strand_id
1 'polypeptide(L)'
;MASTLLFGCQTTPRAEVNESAPVEALEETVSEALPPLNIPESMVDASCDCTEIVAEPEETYFDRGVRALAARDYAQALSYFERHADGESENAQREAEIGLAFIAVLRADSRDGHSSQALDDRAEIMSLALALLTQLEDRVSELGRKNSKLASDLEKREAVLKRLRELTLGQLED
;
A
#
# COMPACT_ATOMS: atom_id res chain seq x y z
N MET A 1 22.04 -32.52 29.00
CA MET A 1 21.83 -32.34 27.55
C MET A 1 20.85 -33.40 27.10
N ALA A 2 19.63 -32.99 26.73
CA ALA A 2 18.64 -33.88 26.14
C ALA A 2 18.01 -33.12 24.96
N SER A 3 18.36 -33.56 23.76
CA SER A 3 17.85 -33.02 22.50
C SER A 3 16.46 -33.61 22.23
N THR A 4 15.48 -32.76 21.99
CA THR A 4 14.17 -33.15 21.43
C THR A 4 14.07 -32.64 20.00
N LEU A 5 13.95 -33.59 19.06
CA LEU A 5 13.73 -33.35 17.63
C LEU A 5 12.25 -32.97 17.39
N LEU A 6 12.03 -31.86 16.71
CA LEU A 6 10.74 -31.45 16.16
C LEU A 6 10.52 -32.14 14.80
N PHE A 7 9.37 -32.79 14.61
CA PHE A 7 8.86 -33.21 13.30
C PHE A 7 7.65 -32.37 12.92
N GLY A 8 7.67 -31.86 11.68
CA GLY A 8 6.80 -30.81 11.16
C GLY A 8 5.44 -31.27 10.63
N CYS A 9 4.59 -30.28 10.37
CA CYS A 9 3.26 -30.43 9.75
C CYS A 9 3.39 -30.65 8.23
N GLN A 10 2.60 -31.59 7.68
CA GLN A 10 2.24 -31.58 6.26
C GLN A 10 0.75 -31.26 6.13
N THR A 11 0.44 -30.33 5.24
CA THR A 11 -0.91 -30.06 4.73
C THR A 11 -1.06 -30.76 3.38
N THR A 12 -2.16 -31.47 3.15
CA THR A 12 -2.52 -31.98 1.82
C THR A 12 -3.94 -31.52 1.41
N PRO A 13 -4.21 -31.43 0.09
CA PRO A 13 -5.00 -30.35 -0.48
C PRO A 13 -6.48 -30.68 -0.65
N ARG A 14 -7.27 -29.60 -0.66
CA ARG A 14 -8.69 -29.56 -0.99
C ARG A 14 -8.90 -29.76 -2.49
N ALA A 15 -9.63 -30.79 -2.87
CA ALA A 15 -10.19 -30.94 -4.22
C ALA A 15 -11.65 -30.46 -4.21
N GLU A 16 -11.93 -29.42 -4.98
CA GLU A 16 -13.28 -29.02 -5.36
C GLU A 16 -13.68 -29.77 -6.62
N VAL A 17 -14.89 -30.37 -6.66
CA VAL A 17 -15.66 -30.52 -7.91
C VAL A 17 -17.14 -30.33 -7.61
N ASN A 18 -17.73 -29.54 -8.48
CA ASN A 18 -19.06 -28.97 -8.56
C ASN A 18 -20.09 -29.95 -9.18
N GLU A 19 -21.36 -29.54 -9.16
CA GLU A 19 -22.39 -29.84 -10.18
C GLU A 19 -23.48 -30.91 -9.91
N SER A 20 -24.61 -30.41 -9.38
CA SER A 20 -26.02 -30.53 -9.84
C SER A 20 -26.54 -31.80 -10.55
N ALA A 21 -27.51 -32.49 -9.92
CA ALA A 21 -28.86 -32.84 -10.45
C ALA A 21 -29.55 -33.97 -9.64
N PRO A 22 -30.90 -34.07 -9.65
CA PRO A 22 -31.70 -34.38 -8.47
C PRO A 22 -32.26 -35.81 -8.44
N VAL A 23 -32.49 -36.35 -7.24
CA VAL A 23 -33.40 -37.50 -7.08
C VAL A 23 -34.05 -37.51 -5.70
N GLU A 24 -35.38 -37.47 -5.76
CA GLU A 24 -36.41 -38.01 -4.87
C GLU A 24 -36.15 -38.22 -3.39
N ALA A 25 -37.14 -37.73 -2.64
CA ALA A 25 -37.33 -37.91 -1.21
C ALA A 25 -37.18 -39.36 -0.76
N LEU A 26 -36.19 -39.59 0.10
CA LEU A 26 -36.24 -40.62 1.12
C LEU A 26 -36.00 -39.92 2.46
N GLU A 27 -37.02 -39.97 3.31
CA GLU A 27 -36.89 -39.64 4.71
C GLU A 27 -35.87 -40.59 5.34
N GLU A 28 -34.71 -40.06 5.71
CA GLU A 28 -33.85 -40.67 6.71
C GLU A 28 -33.33 -39.55 7.61
N THR A 29 -33.96 -39.42 8.78
CA THR A 29 -33.43 -38.66 9.90
C THR A 29 -32.16 -39.37 10.38
N VAL A 30 -31.03 -39.08 9.73
CA VAL A 30 -29.71 -39.45 10.24
C VAL A 30 -29.38 -38.44 11.35
N SER A 31 -29.78 -38.79 12.56
CA SER A 31 -29.21 -38.17 13.75
C SER A 31 -27.77 -38.68 13.85
N GLU A 32 -26.84 -37.97 13.21
CA GLU A 32 -25.41 -38.24 13.30
C GLU A 32 -24.96 -37.97 14.75
N ALA A 33 -24.97 -39.02 15.57
CA ALA A 33 -24.36 -38.97 16.89
C ALA A 33 -22.84 -38.89 16.69
N LEU A 34 -22.33 -37.65 16.70
CA LEU A 34 -20.90 -37.38 16.73
C LEU A 34 -20.28 -38.16 17.92
N PRO A 35 -19.16 -38.87 17.71
CA PRO A 35 -18.50 -39.58 18.79
C PRO A 35 -18.14 -38.60 19.91
N PRO A 36 -18.27 -39.00 21.20
CA PRO A 36 -17.96 -38.12 22.31
C PRO A 36 -16.49 -37.74 22.24
N LEU A 37 -16.23 -36.45 22.02
CA LEU A 37 -14.90 -35.90 22.16
C LEU A 37 -14.46 -36.12 23.60
N ASN A 38 -13.32 -36.79 23.81
CA ASN A 38 -12.75 -37.06 25.13
C ASN A 38 -12.12 -35.77 25.70
N ILE A 39 -12.95 -34.75 25.89
CA ILE A 39 -12.57 -33.47 26.49
C ILE A 39 -12.70 -33.64 28.00
N PRO A 40 -11.66 -33.31 28.80
CA PRO A 40 -11.77 -33.30 30.24
C PRO A 40 -12.96 -32.45 30.69
N GLU A 41 -13.83 -32.96 31.57
CA GLU A 41 -15.03 -32.25 32.05
C GLU A 41 -14.71 -30.85 32.63
N SER A 42 -13.49 -30.67 33.15
CA SER A 42 -12.98 -29.38 33.63
C SER A 42 -12.84 -28.30 32.55
N MET A 43 -12.89 -28.65 31.26
CA MET A 43 -12.87 -27.71 30.13
C MET A 43 -14.27 -27.45 29.56
N VAL A 44 -15.27 -28.22 29.97
CA VAL A 44 -16.66 -28.10 29.49
C VAL A 44 -17.46 -27.12 30.35
N ASP A 45 -17.12 -27.01 31.64
CA ASP A 45 -17.70 -26.06 32.60
C ASP A 45 -16.86 -24.79 32.81
N ALA A 46 -15.70 -24.67 32.17
CA ALA A 46 -15.03 -23.39 32.10
C ALA A 46 -15.88 -22.50 31.20
N SER A 47 -16.66 -21.58 31.79
CA SER A 47 -17.27 -20.50 31.01
C SER A 47 -16.11 -19.84 30.26
N CYS A 48 -16.07 -20.03 28.95
CA CYS A 48 -15.08 -19.42 28.09
C CYS A 48 -15.46 -17.95 27.99
N ASP A 49 -15.24 -17.23 29.09
CA ASP A 49 -15.54 -15.83 29.22
C ASP A 49 -14.40 -15.06 28.57
N CYS A 50 -14.40 -15.06 27.24
CA CYS A 50 -13.46 -14.31 26.43
C CYS A 50 -13.66 -12.79 26.56
N THR A 51 -14.53 -12.32 27.47
CA THR A 51 -14.76 -10.88 27.68
C THR A 51 -13.65 -10.19 28.47
N GLU A 52 -12.78 -10.93 29.19
CA GLU A 52 -11.73 -10.33 30.02
C GLU A 52 -10.37 -10.14 29.34
N ILE A 53 -10.17 -10.60 28.10
CA ILE A 53 -8.90 -10.40 27.38
C ILE A 53 -9.15 -9.80 25.99
N VAL A 54 -9.86 -8.67 25.96
CA VAL A 54 -9.61 -7.70 24.89
C VAL A 54 -8.39 -6.89 25.34
N ALA A 55 -7.21 -7.45 25.13
CA ALA A 55 -5.99 -6.65 25.15
C ALA A 55 -6.05 -5.75 23.91
N GLU A 56 -6.60 -4.54 24.07
CA GLU A 56 -6.44 -3.48 23.08
C GLU A 56 -4.93 -3.36 22.81
N PRO A 57 -4.43 -3.67 21.60
CA PRO A 57 -3.02 -3.56 21.33
C PRO A 57 -2.61 -2.12 21.62
N GLU A 58 -1.56 -1.93 22.42
CA GLU A 58 -1.07 -0.59 22.73
C GLU A 58 -0.73 0.12 21.42
N GLU A 59 -1.45 1.21 21.15
CA GLU A 59 -1.26 1.99 19.93
C GLU A 59 0.18 2.54 19.89
N THR A 60 0.93 2.15 18.86
CA THR A 60 2.33 2.52 18.71
C THR A 60 2.48 3.96 18.20
N TYR A 61 3.68 4.53 18.32
CA TYR A 61 3.95 5.82 17.68
C TYR A 61 3.79 5.76 16.15
N PHE A 62 4.08 4.60 15.53
CA PHE A 62 3.80 4.41 14.11
C PHE A 62 2.31 4.52 13.80
N ASP A 63 1.44 3.85 14.55
CA ASP A 63 -0.01 3.89 14.34
C ASP A 63 -0.56 5.32 14.45
N ARG A 64 -0.06 6.08 15.43
CA ARG A 64 -0.39 7.51 15.58
C ARG A 64 0.14 8.36 14.43
N GLY A 65 1.35 8.06 13.94
CA GLY A 65 1.94 8.70 12.77
C GLY A 65 1.12 8.47 11.51
N VAL A 66 0.66 7.24 11.29
CA VAL A 66 -0.22 6.85 10.17
C VAL A 66 -1.56 7.59 10.25
N ARG A 67 -2.19 7.67 11.42
CA ARG A 67 -3.44 8.42 11.58
C ARG A 67 -3.26 9.92 11.35
N ALA A 68 -2.21 10.51 11.92
CA ALA A 68 -1.90 11.93 11.70
C ALA A 68 -1.61 12.22 10.22
N LEU A 69 -0.92 11.31 9.54
CA LEU A 69 -0.65 11.38 8.11
C LEU A 69 -1.95 11.32 7.29
N ALA A 70 -2.87 10.39 7.60
CA ALA A 70 -4.18 10.31 6.98
C ALA A 70 -4.99 11.60 7.20
N ALA A 71 -4.93 12.17 8.40
CA ALA A 71 -5.55 13.45 8.74
C ALA A 71 -4.84 14.67 8.10
N ARG A 72 -3.76 14.45 7.33
CA ARG A 72 -2.89 15.50 6.73
C ARG A 72 -2.24 16.42 7.76
N ASP A 73 -2.19 16.02 9.02
CA ASP A 73 -1.39 16.70 10.04
C ASP A 73 0.07 16.21 9.92
N TYR A 74 0.73 16.69 8.86
CA TYR A 74 2.10 16.31 8.58
C TYR A 74 3.07 16.74 9.68
N ALA A 75 2.75 17.78 10.46
CA ALA A 75 3.61 18.23 11.56
C ALA A 75 3.57 17.22 12.70
N GLN A 76 2.38 16.78 13.09
CA GLN A 76 2.20 15.77 14.11
C GLN A 76 2.68 14.38 13.66
N ALA A 77 2.39 13.99 12.41
CA ALA A 77 2.87 12.73 11.85
C ALA A 77 4.40 12.64 11.86
N LEU A 78 5.08 13.74 11.53
CA LEU A 78 6.55 13.81 11.56
C LEU A 78 7.08 13.56 12.98
N SER A 79 6.50 14.22 14.00
CA SER A 79 6.90 14.02 15.39
C SER A 79 6.70 12.56 15.85
N TYR A 80 5.61 11.92 15.42
CA TYR A 80 5.36 10.53 15.76
C TYR A 80 6.32 9.56 15.06
N PHE A 81 6.63 9.76 13.78
CA PHE A 81 7.61 8.92 13.10
C PHE A 81 9.03 9.12 13.63
N GLU A 82 9.43 10.34 13.99
CA GLU A 82 10.71 10.58 14.67
C GLU A 82 10.80 9.82 16.00
N ARG A 83 9.76 9.86 16.82
CA ARG A 83 9.69 9.09 18.07
C ARG A 83 9.65 7.58 17.85
N HIS A 84 9.05 7.13 16.76
CA HIS A 84 9.07 5.71 16.37
C HIS A 84 10.48 5.27 15.94
N ALA A 85 11.24 6.16 15.29
CA ALA A 85 12.63 5.91 14.90
C ALA A 85 13.58 5.71 16.10
N ASP A 86 13.25 6.30 17.26
CA ASP A 86 13.99 6.10 18.51
C ASP A 86 13.80 4.69 19.11
N GLY A 87 12.91 3.87 18.52
CA GLY A 87 12.70 2.48 18.93
C GLY A 87 13.92 1.58 18.66
N GLU A 88 14.11 0.56 19.49
CA GLU A 88 15.31 -0.31 19.45
C GLU A 88 15.30 -1.36 18.32
N SER A 89 14.23 -1.44 17.52
CA SER A 89 14.11 -2.45 16.46
C SER A 89 14.44 -1.89 15.08
N GLU A 90 15.13 -2.68 14.25
CA GLU A 90 15.41 -2.32 12.85
C GLU A 90 14.12 -2.05 12.04
N ASN A 91 13.03 -2.75 12.40
CA ASN A 91 11.72 -2.54 11.78
C ASN A 91 11.17 -1.15 12.10
N ALA A 92 11.28 -0.69 13.35
CA ALA A 92 10.81 0.62 13.75
C ALA A 92 11.55 1.74 13.01
N GLN A 93 12.87 1.59 12.86
CA GLN A 93 13.67 2.54 12.08
C GLN A 93 13.24 2.57 10.60
N ARG A 94 13.09 1.40 9.97
CA ARG A 94 12.64 1.30 8.57
C ARG A 94 11.23 1.87 8.36
N GLU A 95 10.31 1.57 9.27
CA GLU A 95 8.93 2.08 9.24
C GLU A 95 8.90 3.61 9.35
N ALA A 96 9.68 4.17 10.27
CA ALA A 96 9.82 5.61 10.42
C ALA A 96 10.44 6.26 9.18
N GLU A 97 11.50 5.68 8.62
CA GLU A 97 12.13 6.17 7.38
C GLU A 97 11.13 6.25 6.22
N ILE A 98 10.30 5.22 6.05
CA ILE A 98 9.24 5.20 5.03
C ILE A 98 8.23 6.32 5.29
N GLY A 99 7.74 6.44 6.53
CA GLY A 99 6.77 7.48 6.91
C GLY A 99 7.29 8.90 6.68
N LEU A 100 8.53 9.17 7.09
CA LEU A 100 9.19 10.47 6.92
C LEU A 100 9.44 10.80 5.44
N ALA A 101 9.89 9.82 4.65
CA ALA A 101 10.08 9.99 3.21
C ALA A 101 8.75 10.31 2.51
N PHE A 102 7.67 9.63 2.90
CA PHE A 102 6.36 9.86 2.32
C PHE A 102 5.81 11.26 2.66
N ILE A 103 5.99 11.74 3.91
CA ILE A 103 5.69 13.12 4.29
C ILE A 103 6.48 14.12 3.45
N ALA A 104 7.77 13.86 3.22
CA ALA A 104 8.61 14.76 2.42
C ALA A 104 8.10 14.89 0.97
N VAL A 105 7.68 13.77 0.36
CA VAL A 105 7.06 13.77 -0.97
C VAL A 105 5.74 14.54 -0.96
N LEU A 106 4.88 14.29 0.03
CA LEU A 106 3.58 14.95 0.14
C LEU A 106 3.71 16.46 0.34
N ARG A 107 4.64 16.93 1.18
CA ARG A 107 4.88 18.37 1.40
C ARG A 107 5.49 19.08 0.19
N ALA A 108 6.25 18.36 -0.63
CA ALA A 108 6.76 18.90 -1.88
C ALA A 108 5.63 19.10 -2.92
N ASP A 109 4.48 18.44 -2.71
CA ASP A 109 3.26 18.75 -3.41
C ASP A 109 2.44 19.80 -2.63
N SER A 110 1.98 20.83 -3.34
CA SER A 110 1.28 22.00 -2.75
C SER A 110 -0.23 21.95 -3.01
N ARG A 111 -0.73 20.86 -3.58
CA ARG A 111 -2.15 20.65 -3.88
C ARG A 111 -2.83 19.86 -2.77
N ASP A 112 -2.80 20.40 -1.55
CA ASP A 112 -3.64 19.91 -0.46
C ASP A 112 -5.09 20.35 -0.71
N GLY A 113 -5.86 19.49 -1.38
CA GLY A 113 -7.23 19.78 -1.78
C GLY A 113 -8.19 18.63 -1.49
N HIS A 114 -9.00 18.85 -0.47
CA HIS A 114 -10.19 18.11 -0.02
C HIS A 114 -9.96 16.91 0.90
N SER A 115 -10.08 17.18 2.20
CA SER A 115 -10.60 16.24 3.19
C SER A 115 -11.94 15.70 2.68
N SER A 116 -11.96 14.41 2.35
CA SER A 116 -13.13 13.74 1.75
C SER A 116 -13.54 12.58 2.63
N GLN A 117 -14.59 12.79 3.43
CA GLN A 117 -15.28 11.77 4.24
C GLN A 117 -14.35 11.04 5.25
N ALA A 118 -14.92 10.54 6.34
CA ALA A 118 -14.17 9.74 7.29
C ALA A 118 -13.89 8.36 6.67
N LEU A 119 -12.88 8.29 5.79
CA LEU A 119 -12.33 7.04 5.31
C LEU A 119 -11.44 6.44 6.40
N ASP A 120 -11.24 5.12 6.31
CA ASP A 120 -10.20 4.46 7.08
C ASP A 120 -8.82 5.08 6.78
N ASP A 121 -7.96 5.19 7.78
CA ASP A 121 -6.65 5.84 7.67
C ASP A 121 -5.82 5.28 6.49
N ARG A 122 -5.92 3.96 6.23
CA ARG A 122 -5.20 3.32 5.12
C ARG A 122 -5.78 3.71 3.76
N ALA A 123 -7.10 3.81 3.67
CA ALA A 123 -7.77 4.22 2.44
C ALA A 123 -7.44 5.68 2.09
N GLU A 124 -7.35 6.55 3.10
CA GLU A 124 -6.92 7.94 2.91
C GLU A 124 -5.46 8.01 2.45
N ILE A 125 -4.54 7.25 3.05
CA ILE A 125 -3.14 7.19 2.60
C ILE A 125 -3.03 6.66 1.16
N MET A 126 -3.85 5.68 0.76
CA MET A 126 -3.91 5.23 -0.62
C MET A 126 -4.44 6.32 -1.56
N SER A 127 -5.42 7.11 -1.15
CA SER A 127 -5.96 8.22 -1.93
C SER A 127 -4.89 9.30 -2.15
N LEU A 128 -4.12 9.62 -1.11
CA LEU A 128 -2.95 10.51 -1.15
C LEU A 128 -1.90 10.00 -2.15
N ALA A 129 -1.54 8.71 -2.09
CA ALA A 129 -0.57 8.11 -3.00
C ALA A 129 -1.03 8.13 -4.47
N LEU A 130 -2.31 7.85 -4.74
CA LEU A 130 -2.87 7.90 -6.09
C LEU A 130 -2.90 9.33 -6.64
N ALA A 131 -3.23 10.31 -5.80
CA ALA A 131 -3.19 11.72 -6.19
C ALA A 131 -1.76 12.15 -6.60
N LEU A 132 -0.75 11.73 -5.85
CA LEU A 132 0.65 11.98 -6.21
C LEU A 132 1.04 11.31 -7.53
N LEU A 133 0.63 10.06 -7.76
CA LEU A 133 0.94 9.33 -8.99
C LEU A 133 0.34 10.02 -10.23
N THR A 134 -0.95 10.33 -10.19
CA THR A 134 -1.64 11.02 -11.29
C THR A 134 -1.00 12.38 -11.59
N GLN A 135 -0.55 13.10 -10.55
CA GLN A 135 0.16 14.35 -10.75
C GLN A 135 1.55 14.17 -11.38
N LEU A 136 2.28 13.11 -11.01
CA LEU A 136 3.56 12.79 -11.64
C LEU A 136 3.37 12.48 -13.13
N GLU A 137 2.32 11.74 -13.49
CA GLU A 137 1.96 11.47 -14.89
C GLU A 137 1.67 12.77 -15.66
N ASP A 138 0.90 13.68 -15.08
CA ASP A 138 0.62 15.00 -15.66
C ASP A 138 1.91 15.80 -15.90
N ARG A 139 2.82 15.84 -14.91
CA ARG A 139 4.10 16.56 -15.03
C ARG A 139 4.99 15.94 -16.09
N VAL A 140 5.06 14.61 -16.18
CA VAL A 140 5.83 13.89 -17.20
C VAL A 140 5.26 14.19 -18.60
N SER A 141 3.94 14.17 -18.74
CA SER A 141 3.26 14.53 -19.99
C SER A 141 3.55 15.97 -20.41
N GLU A 142 3.46 16.92 -19.47
CA GLU A 142 3.78 18.32 -19.72
C GLU A 142 5.24 18.51 -20.14
N LEU A 143 6.18 17.86 -19.45
CA LEU A 143 7.60 17.86 -19.80
C LEU A 143 7.84 17.26 -21.19
N GLY A 144 7.15 16.16 -21.53
CA GLY A 144 7.21 15.54 -22.85
C GLY A 144 6.76 16.50 -23.96
N ARG A 145 5.66 17.22 -23.74
CA ARG A 145 5.16 18.24 -24.68
C ARG A 145 6.14 19.40 -24.85
N LYS A 146 6.71 19.89 -23.73
CA LYS A 146 7.73 20.95 -23.77
C LYS A 146 8.96 20.50 -24.54
N ASN A 147 9.48 19.30 -24.26
CA ASN A 147 10.65 18.75 -24.94
C ASN A 147 10.40 18.61 -26.45
N SER A 148 9.28 18.00 -26.86
CA SER A 148 8.91 17.87 -28.28
C SER A 148 8.82 19.23 -28.99
N LYS A 149 8.24 20.24 -28.34
CA LYS A 149 8.19 21.59 -28.89
C LYS A 149 9.58 22.20 -29.05
N LEU A 150 10.43 22.09 -28.03
CA LEU A 150 11.80 22.59 -28.08
C LEU A 150 12.60 21.90 -29.20
N ALA A 151 12.48 20.58 -29.34
CA ALA A 151 13.13 19.82 -30.39
C ALA A 151 12.70 20.32 -31.79
N SER A 152 11.39 20.50 -32.01
CA SER A 152 10.88 21.04 -33.28
C SER A 152 11.35 22.47 -33.55
N ASP A 153 11.43 23.32 -32.53
CA ASP A 153 11.91 24.69 -32.69
C ASP A 153 13.41 24.74 -33.00
N LEU A 154 14.21 23.83 -32.42
CA LEU A 154 15.62 23.68 -32.77
C LEU A 154 15.81 23.20 -34.21
N GLU A 155 15.06 22.19 -34.64
CA GLU A 155 15.11 21.68 -36.03
C GLU A 155 14.79 22.79 -37.05
N LYS A 156 13.76 23.61 -36.79
CA LYS A 156 13.43 24.76 -37.65
C LYS A 156 14.58 25.77 -37.70
N ARG A 157 15.22 26.05 -36.56
CA ARG A 157 16.36 26.99 -36.50
C ARG A 157 17.56 26.44 -37.27
N GLU A 158 17.86 25.16 -37.14
CA GLU A 158 18.92 24.51 -37.91
C GLU A 158 18.65 24.54 -39.41
N ALA A 159 17.41 24.29 -39.84
CA ALA A 159 17.02 24.37 -41.24
C ALA A 159 17.18 25.80 -41.80
N VAL A 160 16.79 26.82 -41.04
CA VAL A 160 16.99 28.23 -41.42
C VAL A 160 18.48 28.56 -41.52
N LEU A 161 19.29 28.15 -40.54
CA LEU A 161 20.74 28.37 -40.57
C LEU A 161 21.40 27.69 -41.77
N LYS A 162 20.98 26.46 -42.11
CA LYS A 162 21.47 25.75 -43.30
C LYS A 162 21.14 26.52 -44.58
N ARG A 163 19.91 26.97 -44.74
CA ARG A 163 19.49 27.77 -45.91
C ARG A 163 20.21 29.11 -45.99
N LEU A 164 20.40 29.79 -44.86
CA LEU A 164 21.18 31.03 -44.82
C LEU A 164 22.62 30.79 -45.26
N ARG A 165 23.25 29.70 -44.79
CA ARG A 165 24.60 29.31 -45.21
C ARG A 165 24.68 29.06 -46.73
N GLU A 166 23.72 28.31 -47.28
CA GLU A 166 23.64 28.05 -48.72
C GLU A 166 23.50 29.36 -49.51
N LEU A 167 22.64 30.28 -49.08
CA LEU A 167 22.48 31.59 -49.72
C LEU A 167 23.74 32.45 -49.63
N THR A 168 24.42 32.46 -48.49
CA THR A 168 25.67 33.25 -48.35
C THR A 168 26.81 32.70 -49.19
N LEU A 169 26.89 31.38 -49.36
CA LEU A 169 27.94 30.76 -50.18
C LEU A 169 27.62 30.89 -51.68
N GLY A 170 26.36 30.74 -52.09
CA GLY A 170 25.95 30.94 -53.49
C GLY A 170 26.10 32.39 -53.98
N GLN A 171 26.17 33.38 -53.08
CA GLN A 171 26.46 34.78 -53.42
C GLN A 171 27.96 35.10 -53.53
N LEU A 172 28.85 34.19 -53.15
CA LEU A 172 30.31 34.37 -53.23
C LEU A 172 30.92 33.81 -54.52
N GLU A 173 30.14 33.06 -55.32
CA GLU A 173 30.59 32.36 -56.53
C GLU A 173 30.18 33.07 -57.85
N ASP A 174 29.47 34.20 -57.77
CA ASP A 174 29.13 35.12 -58.88
C ASP A 174 29.82 36.49 -58.70
#